data_AF-A0A373NVR1-F1
#
_entry.id   AF-A0A373NVR1-F1
#
_cell.length_a   1.000
_cell.length_b   1.000
_cell.length_c   1.000
_cell.angle_alpha   90.00
_cell.angle_beta   90.00
_cell.angle_gamma   90.00
#
_symmetry.space_group_name_H-M   'P 1'
#
loop_
_entity.id
_entity.type
_entity.pdbx_description
1 polymer ?
#
loop_
_entity_poly.entity_id
_entity_poly.type
_entity_poly.pdbx_seq_one_letter_code
_entity_poly.pdbx_strand_id
1 'polypeptide(L)'
;MDTWQADNQLNRNYLFLMEQAANKRLRIQGHLFLNDVLSSIGTHGGVTMKTPEGQIVGWIYDPNDETRQNHVDFGVTNYVEGDDALNSFIRGDERSVMLRFNCDGPIIDKI
;
A
#
# COMPACT_ATOMS: atom_id res chain seq x y z
N MET A 1 -19.81 2.92 2.92
CA MET A 1 -19.32 4.32 2.92
C MET A 1 -17.98 4.29 2.24
N ASP A 2 -17.75 5.17 1.27
CA ASP A 2 -16.43 5.27 0.64
C ASP A 2 -15.45 5.91 1.61
N THR A 3 -14.27 5.31 1.70
CA THR A 3 -13.21 5.80 2.58
C THR A 3 -12.50 7.02 1.97
N TRP A 4 -12.50 7.10 0.64
CA TRP A 4 -11.86 8.15 -0.14
C TRP A 4 -12.64 9.46 -0.14
N GLN A 5 -11.92 10.57 0.00
CA GLN A 5 -12.45 11.92 0.04
C GLN A 5 -12.17 12.67 -1.27
N ALA A 6 -12.92 13.74 -1.55
CA ALA A 6 -12.61 14.63 -2.68
C ALA A 6 -11.35 15.48 -2.42
N ASP A 7 -10.95 15.61 -1.15
CA ASP A 7 -9.76 16.34 -0.72
C ASP A 7 -8.52 15.43 -0.78
N ASN A 8 -7.50 15.88 -1.52
CA ASN A 8 -6.27 15.13 -1.73
C ASN A 8 -5.41 15.03 -0.47
N GLN A 9 -5.38 16.07 0.38
CA GLN A 9 -4.58 16.08 1.59
C GLN A 9 -5.13 15.08 2.61
N LEU A 10 -6.46 14.99 2.71
CA LEU A 10 -7.12 13.97 3.52
C LEU A 10 -6.78 12.57 3.02
N ASN A 11 -6.84 12.31 1.70
CA ASN A 11 -6.48 11.01 1.13
C ASN A 11 -4.99 10.67 1.34
N ARG A 12 -4.10 11.65 1.16
CA ARG A 12 -2.66 11.47 1.37
C ARG A 12 -2.35 11.15 2.83
N ASN A 13 -2.93 11.88 3.78
CA ASN A 13 -2.76 11.62 5.21
C ASN A 13 -3.33 10.24 5.59
N TYR A 14 -4.47 9.88 5.02
CA TYR A 14 -5.07 8.57 5.22
C TYR A 14 -4.15 7.44 4.72
N LEU A 15 -3.62 7.55 3.50
CA LEU A 15 -2.69 6.56 2.94
C LEU A 15 -1.42 6.42 3.79
N PHE A 16 -0.84 7.52 4.25
CA PHE A 16 0.32 7.50 5.14
C PHE A 16 0.04 6.73 6.44
N LEU A 17 -1.12 6.96 7.07
CA LEU A 17 -1.52 6.23 8.27
C LEU A 17 -1.74 4.73 8.01
N MET A 18 -2.32 4.38 6.86
CA MET A 18 -2.55 2.99 6.48
C MET A 18 -1.25 2.25 6.19
N GLU A 19 -0.27 2.90 5.54
CA GLU A 19 1.07 2.35 5.31
C GLU A 19 1.80 2.08 6.64
N GLN A 20 1.74 3.02 7.59
CA GLN A 20 2.32 2.82 8.93
C GLN A 20 1.64 1.66 9.68
N ALA A 21 0.31 1.57 9.60
CA ALA A 21 -0.44 0.48 10.21
C ALA A 21 -0.10 -0.88 9.58
N ALA A 22 0.03 -0.94 8.26
CA ALA A 22 0.44 -2.14 7.53
C ALA A 22 1.86 -2.58 7.93
N ASN A 23 2.81 -1.65 8.01
CA ASN A 23 4.16 -1.92 8.49
C ASN A 23 4.19 -2.48 9.92
N LYS A 24 3.38 -1.91 10.82
CA LYS A 24 3.25 -2.44 12.19
C LYS A 24 2.68 -3.87 12.19
N ARG A 25 1.68 -4.14 11.37
CA ARG A 25 1.07 -5.48 11.26
C ARG A 25 2.06 -6.50 10.70
N LEU A 26 2.78 -6.16 9.63
CA LEU A 26 3.82 -6.99 9.03
C LEU A 26 4.87 -7.43 10.08
N ARG A 27 5.37 -6.48 10.88
CA ARG A 27 6.34 -6.79 11.95
C ARG A 27 5.80 -7.67 13.06
N ILE A 28 4.50 -7.57 13.38
CA ILE A 28 3.86 -8.38 14.43
C ILE A 28 3.56 -9.79 13.91
N GLN A 29 3.13 -9.92 12.66
CA GLN A 29 2.64 -11.18 12.09
C GLN A 29 3.73 -11.99 11.37
N GLY A 30 4.85 -11.38 11.01
CA GLY A 30 5.91 -12.01 10.23
C GLY A 30 5.61 -12.09 8.73
N HIS A 31 4.36 -11.90 8.32
CA HIS A 31 3.92 -11.81 6.93
C HIS A 31 2.67 -10.93 6.84
N LEU A 32 2.33 -10.48 5.63
CA LEU A 32 1.11 -9.72 5.36
C LEU A 32 0.67 -9.91 3.91
N PHE A 33 -0.58 -10.26 3.65
CA PHE A 33 -1.10 -10.37 2.28
C PHE A 33 -1.52 -9.01 1.72
N LEU A 34 -1.38 -8.84 0.41
CA LEU A 34 -1.81 -7.61 -0.28
C LEU A 34 -3.30 -7.33 -0.07
N ASN A 35 -4.16 -8.36 -0.06
CA ASN A 35 -5.58 -8.15 0.21
C ASN A 35 -5.89 -7.70 1.65
N ASP A 36 -5.04 -8.01 2.63
CA ASP A 36 -5.22 -7.47 4.00
C ASP A 36 -4.93 -5.98 4.04
N VAL A 37 -3.93 -5.54 3.27
CA VAL A 37 -3.63 -4.12 3.07
C VAL A 37 -4.78 -3.46 2.33
N LEU A 38 -5.19 -3.97 1.16
CA LEU A 38 -6.28 -3.43 0.33
C LEU A 38 -7.61 -3.33 1.10
N SER A 39 -7.91 -4.30 1.96
CA SER A 39 -9.07 -4.25 2.86
C SER A 39 -9.00 -3.08 3.84
N SER A 40 -7.79 -2.78 4.33
CA SER A 40 -7.56 -1.71 5.31
C SER A 40 -7.69 -0.31 4.68
N ILE A 41 -7.31 -0.17 3.41
CA ILE A 41 -7.47 1.08 2.62
C ILE A 41 -8.93 1.33 2.19
N GLY A 42 -9.79 0.31 2.29
CA GLY A 42 -11.25 0.43 2.20
C GLY A 42 -11.84 0.13 0.83
N THR A 43 -12.90 0.86 0.47
CA THR A 43 -13.64 0.72 -0.79
C THR A 43 -13.70 2.03 -1.55
N HIS A 44 -13.76 1.95 -2.88
CA HIS A 44 -13.96 3.10 -3.77
C HIS A 44 -15.20 2.85 -4.63
N GLY A 45 -16.16 3.78 -4.63
CA GLY A 45 -17.44 3.60 -5.32
C GLY A 45 -18.25 2.41 -4.81
N GLY A 46 -18.09 2.03 -3.54
CA GLY A 46 -18.68 0.83 -2.94
C GLY A 46 -18.05 -0.49 -3.40
N VAL A 47 -16.98 -0.46 -4.20
CA VAL A 47 -16.29 -1.65 -4.71
C VAL A 47 -15.06 -1.94 -3.85
N THR A 48 -14.84 -3.23 -3.54
CA THR A 48 -13.62 -3.68 -2.86
C THR A 48 -12.42 -3.56 -3.76
N MET A 49 -11.29 -3.12 -3.20
CA MET A 49 -10.03 -3.07 -3.92
C MET A 49 -9.31 -4.43 -3.98
N LYS A 50 -9.85 -5.48 -3.34
CA LYS A 50 -9.25 -6.83 -3.35
C LYS A 50 -9.12 -7.38 -4.77
N THR A 51 -8.03 -8.09 -5.01
CA THR A 51 -7.78 -8.80 -6.27
C THR A 51 -7.52 -10.29 -6.01
N PRO A 52 -7.74 -11.19 -6.99
CA PRO A 52 -7.34 -12.60 -6.86
C PRO A 52 -5.84 -12.74 -6.53
N GLU A 53 -4.99 -11.96 -7.16
CA GLU A 53 -3.54 -11.95 -6.95
C GLU A 53 -3.20 -11.57 -5.51
N GLY A 54 -3.95 -10.62 -4.92
CA GLY A 54 -3.73 -10.20 -3.55
C GLY A 54 -3.99 -11.26 -2.48
N GLN A 55 -4.59 -12.41 -2.84
CA GLN A 55 -4.73 -13.57 -1.95
C GLN A 55 -3.43 -14.39 -1.84
N ILE A 56 -2.54 -14.26 -2.83
CA ILE A 56 -1.31 -15.05 -2.92
C ILE A 56 -0.06 -14.20 -2.75
N VAL A 57 -0.08 -12.92 -3.17
CA VAL A 57 1.07 -12.02 -3.06
C VAL A 57 1.04 -11.20 -1.76
N GLY A 58 2.22 -10.85 -1.26
CA GLY A 58 2.34 -10.06 -0.05
C GLY A 58 3.78 -9.77 0.34
N TRP A 59 3.99 -9.59 1.64
CA TRP A 59 5.29 -9.31 2.25
C TRP A 59 5.63 -10.37 3.29
N ILE A 60 6.91 -10.69 3.41
CA ILE A 60 7.48 -11.47 4.51
C ILE A 60 8.44 -10.57 5.27
N TYR A 61 8.33 -10.59 6.59
CA TYR A 61 9.25 -9.88 7.46
C TYR A 61 10.33 -10.84 7.95
N ASP A 62 11.52 -10.72 7.37
CA ASP A 62 12.74 -11.35 7.83
C ASP A 62 13.88 -10.31 7.84
N PRO A 63 14.17 -9.69 8.99
CA PRO A 63 15.17 -8.63 9.07
C PRO A 63 16.60 -9.10 8.78
N ASN A 64 16.85 -10.40 8.61
CA ASN A 64 18.15 -10.94 8.23
C ASN A 64 18.27 -11.20 6.72
N ASP A 65 17.16 -11.15 5.98
CA ASP A 65 17.13 -11.37 4.53
C ASP A 65 16.98 -10.03 3.80
N GLU A 66 18.11 -9.49 3.33
CA GLU A 66 18.15 -8.22 2.58
C GLU A 66 17.50 -8.30 1.19
N THR A 67 17.18 -9.51 0.70
CA THR A 67 16.44 -9.68 -0.57
C THR A 67 14.95 -9.40 -0.41
N ARG A 68 14.46 -9.36 0.83
CA ARG A 68 13.08 -9.01 1.17
C ARG A 68 12.93 -7.52 1.39
N GLN A 69 11.71 -7.09 1.13
CA GLN A 69 11.34 -5.70 1.27
C GLN A 69 11.32 -5.30 2.75
N ASN A 70 10.89 -6.19 3.66
CA ASN A 70 10.86 -5.98 5.12
C ASN A 70 10.03 -4.77 5.61
N HIS A 71 9.34 -4.09 4.70
CA HIS A 71 8.44 -3.00 4.96
C HIS A 71 7.42 -2.90 3.81
N VAL A 72 6.27 -2.32 4.11
CA VAL A 72 5.22 -2.03 3.14
C VAL A 72 5.40 -0.60 2.64
N ASP A 73 5.40 -0.42 1.32
CA ASP A 73 5.41 0.89 0.65
C ASP A 73 4.27 0.92 -0.38
N PHE A 74 3.46 1.98 -0.35
CA PHE A 74 2.37 2.21 -1.29
C PHE A 74 2.80 2.94 -2.56
N GLY A 75 4.04 3.43 -2.61
CA GLY A 75 4.64 4.13 -3.74
C GLY A 75 4.13 5.57 -3.91
N VAL A 76 3.69 6.21 -2.81
CA VAL A 76 3.02 7.53 -2.82
C VAL A 76 3.69 8.61 -1.99
N THR A 77 4.81 8.32 -1.34
CA THR A 77 5.44 9.20 -0.35
C THR A 77 6.70 9.91 -0.86
N ASN A 78 7.32 9.42 -1.93
CA ASN A 78 8.61 9.91 -2.44
C ASN A 78 8.49 10.47 -3.86
N TYR A 79 9.18 11.60 -4.11
CA TYR A 79 9.27 12.20 -5.44
C TYR A 79 10.05 11.27 -6.37
N VAL A 80 9.53 11.06 -7.58
CA VAL A 80 10.18 10.23 -8.61
C VAL A 80 10.44 11.09 -9.83
N GLU A 81 11.70 11.20 -10.23
CA GLU A 81 12.07 11.94 -11.45
C GLU A 81 11.34 11.37 -12.67
N GLY A 82 10.62 12.22 -13.40
CA GLY A 82 9.84 11.84 -14.57
C GLY A 82 8.42 11.32 -14.30
N ASP A 83 7.97 11.19 -13.04
CA ASP A 83 6.58 10.83 -12.71
C ASP A 83 5.78 12.07 -12.26
N ASP A 84 5.43 12.92 -13.23
CA ASP A 84 4.72 14.19 -12.98
C ASP A 84 3.35 13.98 -12.30
N ALA A 85 2.69 12.85 -12.56
CA ALA A 85 1.40 12.53 -11.95
C ALA A 85 1.56 12.23 -10.45
N LEU A 86 2.48 11.33 -10.08
CA LEU A 86 2.81 11.06 -8.69
C LEU A 86 3.28 12.34 -7.98
N ASN A 87 4.17 13.09 -8.61
CA ASN A 87 4.74 14.31 -8.01
C ASN A 87 3.67 15.40 -7.80
N SER A 88 2.69 15.48 -8.70
CA SER A 88 1.54 16.38 -8.55
C SER A 88 0.60 15.92 -7.43
N PHE A 89 0.40 14.61 -7.25
CA PHE A 89 -0.34 14.08 -6.11
C PHE A 89 0.36 14.39 -4.78
N ILE A 90 1.68 14.22 -4.73
CA ILE A 90 2.50 14.53 -3.54
C ILE A 90 2.43 16.02 -3.19
N ARG A 91 2.55 16.91 -4.19
CA ARG A 91 2.37 18.37 -4.02
C ARG A 91 0.95 18.76 -3.63
N GLY A 92 -0.01 17.93 -4.03
CA GLY A 92 -1.41 18.09 -3.75
C GLY A 92 -2.21 18.80 -4.83
N ASP A 93 -1.63 18.93 -6.01
CA ASP A 93 -2.29 19.48 -7.20
C ASP A 93 -3.20 18.43 -7.87
N GLU A 94 -2.90 17.14 -7.68
CA GLU A 94 -3.69 16.01 -8.18
C GLU A 94 -4.39 15.26 -7.03
N ARG A 95 -5.62 14.81 -7.27
CA ARG A 95 -6.45 14.07 -6.31
C ARG A 95 -6.35 12.56 -6.47
N SER A 96 -5.99 12.13 -7.67
CA SER A 96 -5.92 10.73 -8.09
C SER A 96 -4.49 10.21 -7.94
N VAL A 97 -4.33 8.97 -7.49
CA VAL A 97 -3.02 8.33 -7.39
C VAL A 97 -3.09 6.88 -7.81
N MET A 98 -2.04 6.41 -8.47
CA MET A 98 -1.83 5.00 -8.72
C MET A 98 -0.99 4.42 -7.58
N LEU A 99 -1.55 3.50 -6.80
CA LEU A 99 -0.80 2.79 -5.76
C LEU A 99 0.10 1.74 -6.40
N ARG A 100 1.36 1.71 -5.98
CA ARG A 100 2.37 0.76 -6.46
C ARG A 100 3.00 0.07 -5.27
N PHE A 101 2.49 -1.12 -4.97
CA PHE A 101 2.92 -1.92 -3.83
C PHE A 101 4.24 -2.63 -4.12
N ASN A 102 5.18 -2.55 -3.17
CA ASN A 102 6.46 -3.23 -3.23
C ASN A 102 6.39 -4.69 -2.71
N CYS A 103 5.39 -5.50 -3.11
CA CYS A 103 5.29 -6.87 -2.59
C CYS A 103 6.53 -7.73 -2.91
N ASP A 104 6.86 -8.68 -2.04
CA ASP A 104 7.92 -9.69 -2.26
C ASP A 104 7.52 -10.75 -3.33
N GLY A 105 6.31 -10.68 -3.86
CA GLY A 105 5.70 -11.67 -4.76
C GLY A 105 4.81 -12.67 -4.01
N PRO A 106 4.59 -13.88 -4.56
CA PRO A 106 3.81 -14.93 -3.89
C PRO A 106 4.45 -15.35 -2.56
N ILE A 107 3.62 -15.44 -1.51
CA ILE A 107 4.03 -15.80 -0.14
C ILE A 107 3.23 -16.97 0.45
N ILE A 108 2.16 -17.43 -0.21
CA ILE A 108 1.24 -18.45 0.31
C ILE A 108 1.93 -19.79 0.64
N ASP A 109 3.02 -20.10 -0.05
CA ASP A 109 3.83 -21.31 0.11
C ASP A 109 5.00 -21.13 1.09
N LYS A 110 5.15 -19.94 1.67
CA LYS A 110 6.31 -19.52 2.49
C LYS A 110 5.94 -19.20 3.94
N ILE A 111 4.68 -19.45 4.32
CA ILE A 111 4.10 -19.17 5.65
C ILE A 111 3.73 -20.45 6.39
#